data_AF-A0A2E6UYJ7-F1
#
_entry.id   AF-A0A2E6UYJ7-F1
#
_cell.length_a   1.000
_cell.length_b   1.000
_cell.length_c   1.000
_cell.angle_alpha   90.00
_cell.angle_beta   90.00
_cell.angle_gamma   90.00
#
_symmetry.space_group_name_H-M   'P 1'
#
loop_
_entity.id
_entity.type
_entity.pdbx_description
1 polymer ?
#
loop_
_entity_poly.entity_id
_entity_poly.type
_entity_poly.pdbx_seq_one_letter_code
_entity_poly.pdbx_strand_id
1 'polypeptide(L)'
;MKNLVNRGNYFAFPIVVFLIISPAYAHKCILEGNTAADISRYNSCKADLQIASMHAESQSQATLNELDQLRAENTLLEAKLVQLRRQLLSILADF
;
A
#
# COMPACT_ATOMS: atom_id res chain seq x y z
N MET A 1 -20.82 18.63 61.05
CA MET A 1 -20.49 19.43 59.86
C MET A 1 -19.75 18.52 58.90
N LYS A 2 -20.28 18.38 57.68
CA LYS A 2 -19.88 17.36 56.71
C LYS A 2 -18.65 17.80 55.89
N ASN A 3 -17.75 16.82 55.69
CA ASN A 3 -16.83 16.64 54.56
C ASN A 3 -15.50 17.42 54.53
N LEU A 4 -14.48 16.81 55.12
CA LEU A 4 -13.08 16.87 54.68
C LEU A 4 -12.90 15.95 53.46
N VAL A 5 -13.30 16.39 52.26
CA VAL A 5 -12.99 15.68 51.01
C VAL A 5 -12.67 16.71 49.94
N ASN A 6 -11.47 17.31 49.96
CA ASN A 6 -10.91 17.97 48.78
C ASN A 6 -9.41 18.30 48.92
N ARG A 7 -8.53 17.32 49.18
CA ARG A 7 -7.07 17.57 49.20
C ARG A 7 -6.24 16.45 48.55
N GLY A 8 -6.79 15.77 47.55
CA GLY A 8 -6.08 14.68 46.90
C GLY A 8 -6.50 14.49 45.45
N ASN A 9 -6.37 15.52 44.60
CA ASN A 9 -6.48 15.28 43.15
C ASN A 9 -5.76 16.27 42.22
N TYR A 10 -4.95 17.20 42.74
CA TYR A 10 -4.28 18.18 41.88
C TYR A 10 -2.99 17.67 41.20
N PHE A 11 -2.45 16.53 41.65
CA PHE A 11 -1.20 15.96 41.12
C PHE A 11 -1.41 14.99 39.95
N ALA A 12 -2.65 14.52 39.73
CA ALA A 12 -2.98 13.65 38.59
C ALA A 12 -3.22 14.43 37.29
N PHE A 13 -3.58 15.72 37.39
CA PHE A 13 -3.90 16.57 36.25
C PHE A 13 -2.75 16.81 35.25
N PRO A 14 -1.48 17.08 35.68
CA PRO A 14 -0.41 17.34 34.71
C PRO A 14 0.04 16.10 33.92
N ILE A 15 -0.13 14.88 34.48
CA ILE A 15 0.29 13.63 33.84
C ILE A 15 -0.64 13.29 32.66
N VAL A 16 -1.94 13.54 32.81
CA VAL A 16 -2.94 13.32 31.75
C VAL A 16 -2.72 14.28 30.59
N VAL A 17 -2.34 15.53 30.85
CA VAL A 17 -2.06 16.53 29.79
C VAL A 17 -0.83 16.15 28.96
N PHE A 18 0.21 15.56 29.57
CA PHE A 18 1.42 15.14 28.85
C PHE A 18 1.17 13.98 27.87
N LEU A 19 0.23 13.07 28.21
CA LEU A 19 -0.15 11.96 27.33
C LEU A 19 -0.97 12.41 26.10
N ILE A 20 -1.70 13.52 26.19
CA ILE A 20 -2.53 14.06 25.09
C ILE A 20 -1.67 14.78 24.04
N ILE A 21 -0.51 15.35 24.44
CA ILE A 21 0.36 16.15 23.56
C ILE A 21 1.35 15.26 22.78
N SER A 22 1.46 13.98 23.13
CA SER A 22 2.32 13.05 22.40
C SER A 22 1.84 12.93 20.95
N PRO A 23 2.63 13.36 19.95
CA PRO A 23 2.25 13.15 18.56
C PRO A 23 2.22 11.64 18.34
N ALA A 24 1.04 11.08 18.11
CA ALA A 24 0.94 9.76 17.53
C ALA A 24 1.70 9.85 16.19
N TYR A 25 2.89 9.26 16.13
CA TYR A 25 3.66 9.12 14.90
C TYR A 25 2.90 8.16 13.97
N ALA A 26 1.81 8.65 13.38
CA ALA A 26 1.21 8.00 12.23
C ALA A 26 2.23 8.17 11.10
N HIS A 27 2.86 7.07 10.71
CA HIS A 27 3.78 7.03 9.58
C HIS A 27 3.06 7.65 8.37
N LYS A 28 3.53 8.82 7.90
CA LYS A 28 2.94 9.45 6.72
C LYS A 28 3.34 8.62 5.52
N CYS A 29 2.38 8.02 4.83
CA CYS A 29 2.66 7.38 3.55
C CYS A 29 3.01 8.45 2.54
N ILE A 30 4.26 8.47 2.08
CA ILE A 30 4.77 9.41 1.09
C ILE A 30 5.18 8.60 -0.13
N LEU A 31 4.80 9.07 -1.33
CA LEU A 31 5.23 8.45 -2.57
C LEU A 31 6.64 8.96 -2.90
N GLU A 32 7.64 8.09 -2.71
CA GLU A 32 9.06 8.44 -2.85
C GLU A 32 9.55 8.45 -4.31
N GLY A 33 8.77 7.92 -5.25
CA GLY A 33 9.16 7.81 -6.67
C GLY A 33 8.07 7.24 -7.56
N ASN A 34 8.41 6.99 -8.82
CA ASN A 34 7.50 6.43 -9.85
C ASN A 34 7.80 4.97 -10.19
N THR A 35 8.71 4.32 -9.45
CA THR A 35 9.02 2.91 -9.68
C THR A 35 7.92 2.01 -9.12
N ALA A 36 7.79 0.79 -9.64
CA ALA A 36 6.83 -0.18 -9.14
C ALA A 36 7.05 -0.49 -7.64
N ALA A 37 8.30 -0.47 -7.17
CA ALA A 37 8.64 -0.68 -5.77
C ALA A 37 8.16 0.47 -4.89
N ASP A 38 8.33 1.72 -5.32
CA ASP A 38 7.92 2.92 -4.55
C ASP A 38 6.39 3.01 -4.48
N ILE A 39 5.71 2.73 -5.60
CA ILE A 39 4.25 2.69 -5.68
C ILE A 39 3.70 1.57 -4.78
N SER A 40 4.31 0.39 -4.80
CA SER A 40 3.89 -0.74 -3.96
C SER A 40 4.05 -0.42 -2.48
N ARG A 41 5.19 0.15 -2.05
CA ARG A 41 5.42 0.57 -0.65
C ARG A 41 4.40 1.61 -0.19
N TYR A 42 4.13 2.62 -1.02
CA TYR A 42 3.12 3.65 -0.70
C TYR A 42 1.72 3.05 -0.56
N ASN A 43 1.32 2.19 -1.49
CA ASN A 43 0.00 1.55 -1.48
C ASN A 43 -0.17 0.60 -0.28
N SER A 44 0.85 -0.17 0.08
CA SER A 44 0.83 -1.00 1.29
C SER A 44 0.67 -0.15 2.55
N CYS A 45 1.47 0.91 2.69
CA CYS A 45 1.34 1.85 3.81
C CYS A 45 -0.07 2.48 3.88
N LYS A 46 -0.63 2.87 2.73
CA LYS A 46 -1.98 3.46 2.65
C LYS A 46 -3.07 2.46 3.03
N ALA A 47 -2.93 1.20 2.62
CA ALA A 47 -3.85 0.13 2.99
C ALA A 47 -3.85 -0.12 4.51
N ASP A 48 -2.67 -0.12 5.13
CA ASP A 48 -2.51 -0.29 6.58
C ASP A 48 -3.17 0.85 7.38
N LEU A 49 -3.16 2.08 6.86
CA LEU A 49 -3.88 3.21 7.46
C LEU A 49 -5.41 3.12 7.33
N GLN A 50 -5.92 2.40 6.33
CA GLN A 50 -7.36 2.28 6.05
C GLN A 50 -8.02 1.03 6.68
N ILE A 51 -7.32 0.30 7.56
CA ILE A 51 -7.80 -0.96 8.18
C ILE A 51 -9.15 -0.85 8.92
N ALA A 52 -9.67 0.36 9.22
CA ALA A 52 -11.03 0.49 9.74
C ALA A 52 -12.16 0.21 8.71
N SER A 53 -11.90 0.18 7.39
CA SER A 53 -12.96 0.01 6.37
C SER A 53 -12.63 -0.88 5.17
N MET A 54 -11.51 -1.62 5.16
CA MET A 54 -10.98 -2.26 3.94
C MET A 54 -11.13 -3.79 3.83
N HIS A 55 -11.87 -4.46 4.71
CA HIS A 55 -12.25 -5.87 4.49
C HIS A 55 -13.59 -6.00 3.77
N ALA A 56 -13.77 -5.24 2.70
CA ALA A 56 -14.70 -5.61 1.64
C ALA A 56 -13.84 -5.98 0.43
N GLU A 57 -13.41 -7.24 0.36
CA GLU A 57 -12.95 -7.86 -0.88
C GLU A 57 -14.12 -7.84 -1.89
N SER A 58 -14.35 -6.69 -2.50
CA SER A 58 -15.00 -6.64 -3.80
C SER A 58 -13.88 -6.85 -4.80
N GLN A 59 -13.53 -8.12 -5.04
CA GLN A 59 -12.97 -8.47 -6.34
C GLN A 59 -14.06 -8.11 -7.36
N SER A 60 -14.04 -6.85 -7.80
CA SER A 60 -15.01 -6.37 -8.75
C SER A 60 -14.80 -7.17 -10.03
N GLN A 61 -15.89 -7.56 -10.70
CA GLN A 61 -15.82 -8.25 -11.99
C GLN A 61 -14.91 -7.50 -12.98
N ALA A 62 -14.82 -6.17 -12.87
CA ALA A 62 -13.92 -5.34 -13.65
C ALA A 62 -12.44 -5.68 -13.41
N THR A 63 -12.02 -5.88 -12.16
CA THR A 63 -10.64 -6.24 -11.79
C THR A 63 -10.27 -7.63 -12.32
N LEU A 64 -11.19 -8.60 -12.25
CA LEU A 64 -10.96 -9.93 -12.80
C LEU A 64 -10.86 -9.90 -14.33
N ASN A 65 -11.75 -9.16 -14.99
CA ASN A 65 -11.71 -8.99 -16.45
C ASN A 65 -10.41 -8.31 -16.91
N GLU A 66 -9.96 -7.28 -16.20
CA GLU A 66 -8.69 -6.60 -16.49
C GLU A 66 -7.50 -7.55 -16.34
N LEU A 67 -7.50 -8.39 -15.30
CA LEU A 67 -6.45 -9.38 -15.08
C LEU A 67 -6.38 -10.41 -16.22
N ASP A 68 -7.53 -10.88 -16.70
CA ASP A 68 -7.59 -11.83 -17.81
C ASP A 68 -7.17 -11.21 -19.14
N GLN A 69 -7.52 -9.94 -19.38
CA GLN A 69 -7.02 -9.18 -20.52
C GLN A 69 -5.50 -9.05 -20.47
N LEU A 70 -4.94 -8.64 -19.33
CA LEU A 70 -3.49 -8.49 -19.16
C LEU A 70 -2.76 -9.82 -19.35
N ARG A 71 -3.33 -10.95 -18.91
CA ARG A 71 -2.76 -12.28 -19.17
C ARG A 71 -2.75 -12.60 -20.67
N ALA A 72 -3.85 -12.35 -21.37
CA ALA A 72 -3.92 -12.58 -22.81
C ALA A 72 -2.88 -11.73 -23.56
N GLU A 73 -2.77 -10.46 -23.22
CA GLU A 73 -1.76 -9.55 -23.80
C GLU A 73 -0.33 -10.04 -23.52
N ASN A 74 -0.06 -10.51 -22.30
CA ASN A 74 1.26 -11.02 -21.93
C ASN A 74 1.67 -12.23 -22.78
N THR A 75 0.76 -13.22 -22.93
CA THR A 75 1.04 -14.41 -23.77
C THR A 75 1.28 -14.06 -25.25
N LEU A 76 0.56 -13.06 -25.78
CA LEU A 76 0.77 -12.55 -27.13
C LEU A 76 2.15 -11.90 -27.28
N LEU A 77 2.55 -11.09 -26.31
CA LEU A 77 3.85 -10.43 -26.30
C LEU A 77 4.99 -11.44 -26.23
N GLU A 78 4.89 -12.46 -25.38
CA GLU A 78 5.87 -13.54 -25.31
C GLU A 78 6.03 -14.28 -26.64
N ALA A 79 4.92 -14.60 -27.31
CA ALA A 79 4.95 -15.23 -28.63
C ALA A 79 5.66 -14.34 -29.68
N LYS A 80 5.40 -13.04 -29.68
CA LYS A 80 6.07 -12.07 -30.56
C LYS A 80 7.58 -12.01 -30.29
N LEU A 81 7.99 -12.02 -29.02
CA LEU A 81 9.40 -12.03 -28.66
C LEU A 81 10.11 -13.30 -29.13
N VAL A 82 9.46 -14.47 -29.01
CA VAL A 82 10.00 -15.73 -29.53
C VAL A 82 10.16 -15.68 -31.05
N GLN A 83 9.18 -15.14 -31.76
CA GLN A 83 9.26 -14.98 -33.22
C GLN A 83 10.42 -14.07 -33.62
N LEU A 84 10.54 -12.89 -33.00
CA LEU A 84 11.63 -11.95 -33.26
C LEU A 84 12.99 -12.60 -32.99
N ARG A 85 13.13 -13.32 -31.89
CA ARG A 85 14.35 -14.06 -31.56
C ARG A 85 14.72 -15.05 -32.67
N ARG A 86 13.76 -15.81 -33.21
CA ARG A 86 14.02 -16.76 -34.31
C ARG A 86 14.44 -16.03 -35.59
N GLN A 87 13.79 -14.93 -35.93
CA GLN A 87 14.15 -14.12 -37.10
C GLN A 87 15.56 -13.52 -36.98
N LEU A 88 15.94 -13.05 -35.80
CA LEU A 88 17.29 -12.56 -35.55
C LEU A 88 18.33 -13.68 -35.69
N LEU A 89 18.05 -14.87 -35.16
CA LEU A 89 18.94 -16.02 -35.29
C LEU A 89 19.07 -16.50 -36.73
N SER A 90 17.99 -16.47 -37.53
CA SER A 90 18.08 -16.84 -38.96
C SER A 90 18.95 -15.86 -39.73
N ILE A 91 18.78 -14.55 -39.50
CA ILE A 91 19.63 -13.52 -40.13
C ILE A 91 21.09 -13.73 -39.77
N LEU A 92 21.39 -14.05 -38.51
CA LEU A 92 22.76 -14.31 -38.05
C LEU A 92 23.36 -15.60 -38.63
N ALA A 93 22.54 -16.61 -38.94
CA ALA A 93 23.00 -17.88 -39.50
C ALA A 93 23.21 -17.84 -41.02
N ASP A 94 22.64 -16.85 -41.71
CA ASP A 94 22.81 -16.63 -43.16
C ASP A 94 24.14 -15.90 -43.50
N PHE A 95 24.93 -15.50 -42.49
CA PHE A 95 26.29 -14.96 -42.62
C PHE A 95 27.35 -16.03 -42.30
#